data_AF-A0A2P1G7E8-F1
#
_entry.id   AF-A0A2P1G7E8-F1
#
_cell.length_a   1.000
_cell.length_b   1.000
_cell.length_c   1.000
_cell.angle_alpha   90.00
_cell.angle_beta   90.00
_cell.angle_gamma   90.00
#
_symmetry.space_group_name_H-M   'P 1'
#
loop_
_entity.id
_entity.type
_entity.pdbx_description
1 polymer ?
#
loop_
_entity_poly.entity_id
_entity_poly.type
_entity_poly.pdbx_seq_one_letter_code
_entity_poly.pdbx_strand_id
1 'polypeptide(L)'
;DPFGMAVAEVPRTLREEMDIVSRLLNVEALQGQNLEAKPGLTEQISQRETLEKILTNFAALITIIDRENRIFRGSLETTLPDYQGVNRYIFFKGLLKSMVLKLETLYGFLATANEVSEDDLVRKMIELNLAKENEMIKGLTLRDVTVFFKALYDKNSPIFILLTLFDEFESNLPHRDILSADAHPFSTLYKETEEPSDGLSTLDESNSRMEIRAPEAVKLPSSEGEESTSDVREGADGDSVQVREDRTQSETTSGGDARGANPT
;
A
#
# COMPACT_ATOMS: atom_id res chain seq x y z
N ASP A 1 43.29 -13.88 -0.67
CA ASP A 1 42.98 -13.50 0.72
C ASP A 1 42.06 -14.57 1.30
N PRO A 2 42.49 -15.40 2.27
CA PRO A 2 41.79 -16.65 2.63
C PRO A 2 40.73 -16.47 3.72
N PHE A 3 40.39 -15.24 4.09
CA PHE A 3 39.24 -14.95 4.94
C PHE A 3 38.33 -14.03 4.16
N GLY A 4 37.41 -14.61 3.39
CA GLY A 4 36.31 -13.86 2.79
C GLY A 4 35.50 -13.25 3.93
N MET A 5 35.85 -12.04 4.33
CA MET A 5 34.97 -11.20 5.13
C MET A 5 33.67 -11.16 4.34
N ALA A 6 32.59 -11.70 4.92
CA ALA A 6 31.25 -11.47 4.42
C ALA A 6 31.11 -9.95 4.37
N VAL A 7 31.24 -9.38 3.16
CA VAL A 7 30.95 -7.97 2.94
C VAL A 7 29.50 -7.85 3.34
N ALA A 8 29.22 -7.11 4.42
CA ALA A 8 27.86 -6.89 4.85
C ALA A 8 27.08 -6.38 3.63
N GLU A 9 26.11 -7.17 3.17
CA GLU A 9 25.30 -6.82 2.01
C GLU A 9 24.65 -5.47 2.29
N VAL A 10 24.88 -4.50 1.40
CA VAL A 10 24.32 -3.16 1.55
C VAL A 10 22.79 -3.30 1.50
N PRO A 11 22.06 -2.82 2.53
CA PRO A 11 20.61 -2.89 2.53
C PRO A 11 20.04 -2.16 1.32
N ARG A 12 19.11 -2.81 0.61
CA ARG A 12 18.37 -2.17 -0.49
C ARG A 12 17.59 -0.97 0.02
N THR A 13 17.41 0.04 -0.83
CA THR A 13 16.54 1.19 -0.52
C THR A 13 15.08 0.78 -0.55
N LEU A 14 14.18 1.57 0.06
CA LEU A 14 12.73 1.32 -0.06
C LEU A 14 12.29 1.31 -1.54
N ARG A 15 12.84 2.22 -2.36
CA ARG A 15 12.57 2.27 -3.80
C ARG A 15 12.98 0.97 -4.51
N GLU A 16 14.16 0.43 -4.21
CA GLU A 16 14.62 -0.85 -4.78
C GLU A 16 13.72 -2.01 -4.37
N GLU A 17 13.29 -2.05 -3.11
CA GLU A 17 12.37 -3.10 -2.64
C GLU A 17 10.98 -2.96 -3.28
N MET A 18 10.47 -1.74 -3.45
CA MET A 18 9.21 -1.49 -4.16
C MET A 18 9.29 -1.90 -5.63
N ASP A 19 10.43 -1.66 -6.30
CA ASP A 19 10.64 -2.09 -7.68
C ASP A 19 10.69 -3.61 -7.79
N ILE A 20 11.40 -4.29 -6.89
CA ILE A 20 11.45 -5.75 -6.82
C ILE A 20 10.06 -6.34 -6.56
N VAL A 21 9.33 -5.80 -5.57
CA VAL A 21 7.96 -6.23 -5.25
C VAL A 21 7.05 -5.99 -6.45
N SER A 22 7.11 -4.81 -7.07
CA SER A 22 6.34 -4.52 -8.28
C SER A 22 6.67 -5.54 -9.35
N ARG A 23 7.93 -5.82 -9.67
CA ARG A 23 8.29 -6.80 -10.70
C ARG A 23 7.91 -8.24 -10.36
N LEU A 24 7.93 -8.63 -9.09
CA LEU A 24 7.45 -9.93 -8.64
C LEU A 24 5.92 -10.07 -8.73
N LEU A 25 5.19 -8.95 -8.74
CA LEU A 25 3.74 -8.92 -8.84
C LEU A 25 3.24 -8.42 -10.21
N ASN A 26 4.12 -7.81 -11.00
CA ASN A 26 3.80 -7.18 -12.27
C ASN A 26 3.71 -8.28 -13.29
N VAL A 27 2.51 -8.79 -13.39
CA VAL A 27 2.23 -9.77 -14.39
C VAL A 27 0.82 -9.51 -14.92
N GLU A 28 0.79 -9.30 -16.23
CA GLU A 28 -0.29 -9.81 -17.09
C GLU A 28 -0.67 -11.28 -16.72
N ALA A 29 0.13 -12.01 -15.93
CA ALA A 29 -0.20 -13.29 -15.29
C ALA A 29 -1.06 -13.26 -14.02
N LEU A 30 -1.10 -12.19 -13.20
CA LEU A 30 -2.06 -12.13 -12.09
C LEU A 30 -3.50 -12.06 -12.63
N GLN A 31 -3.67 -11.46 -13.81
CA GLN A 31 -4.95 -11.28 -14.49
C GLN A 31 -5.22 -12.31 -15.60
N GLY A 32 -4.21 -13.07 -16.04
CA GLY A 32 -4.28 -13.91 -17.25
C GLY A 32 -3.86 -15.36 -17.10
N GLN A 33 -3.36 -15.82 -15.94
CA GLN A 33 -3.08 -17.24 -15.75
C GLN A 33 -4.29 -17.99 -15.22
N ASN A 34 -4.48 -19.18 -15.77
CA ASN A 34 -5.59 -20.08 -15.51
C ASN A 34 -5.62 -20.43 -14.02
N LEU A 35 -6.44 -19.70 -13.24
CA LEU A 35 -6.75 -19.96 -11.81
C LEU A 35 -7.28 -21.40 -11.57
N GLU A 36 -7.50 -22.17 -12.64
CA GLU A 36 -7.80 -23.60 -12.58
C GLU A 36 -6.67 -24.42 -11.94
N ALA A 37 -5.41 -24.02 -12.09
CA ALA A 37 -4.28 -24.65 -11.38
C ALA A 37 -4.23 -24.11 -9.95
N LYS A 38 -5.02 -24.71 -9.07
CA LYS A 38 -4.93 -24.48 -7.62
C LYS A 38 -3.55 -24.95 -7.15
N PRO A 39 -2.91 -24.27 -6.18
CA PRO A 39 -1.73 -24.83 -5.55
C PRO A 39 -2.10 -26.20 -4.96
N GLY A 40 -1.13 -27.06 -4.71
CA GLY A 40 -1.31 -28.42 -4.17
C GLY A 40 -1.93 -28.48 -2.77
N LEU A 41 -2.52 -27.37 -2.32
CA LEU A 41 -3.30 -27.24 -1.10
C LEU A 41 -4.41 -28.29 -1.10
N THR A 42 -4.34 -29.18 -0.11
CA THR A 42 -5.41 -30.11 0.26
C THR A 42 -6.77 -29.39 0.21
N GLU A 43 -7.84 -30.09 -0.18
CA GLU A 43 -9.17 -29.57 -0.57
C GLU A 43 -9.96 -28.72 0.46
N GLN A 44 -9.30 -28.12 1.45
CA GLN A 44 -9.88 -27.27 2.48
C GLN A 44 -10.31 -25.92 1.91
N ILE A 45 -11.60 -25.62 2.04
CA ILE A 45 -12.24 -24.38 1.56
C ILE A 45 -11.54 -23.13 2.15
N SER A 46 -11.17 -23.17 3.44
CA SER A 46 -10.51 -22.06 4.13
C SER A 46 -9.18 -21.66 3.48
N GLN A 47 -8.33 -22.62 3.11
CA GLN A 47 -7.03 -22.33 2.49
C GLN A 47 -7.18 -21.66 1.12
N ARG A 48 -8.23 -22.02 0.35
CA ARG A 48 -8.54 -21.37 -0.92
C ARG A 48 -9.00 -19.94 -0.73
N GLU A 49 -9.86 -19.70 0.25
CA GLU A 49 -10.31 -18.34 0.60
C GLU A 49 -9.14 -17.45 1.05
N THR A 50 -8.23 -17.97 1.88
CA THR A 50 -7.03 -17.22 2.29
C THR A 50 -6.14 -16.89 1.08
N LEU A 51 -5.95 -17.85 0.15
CA LEU A 51 -5.19 -17.61 -1.08
C LEU A 51 -5.82 -16.54 -1.97
N GLU A 52 -7.13 -16.59 -2.20
CA GLU A 52 -7.84 -15.58 -3.01
C GLU A 52 -7.70 -14.17 -2.41
N LYS A 53 -7.74 -14.06 -1.08
CA LYS A 53 -7.47 -12.80 -0.37
C LYS A 53 -6.02 -12.34 -0.57
N ILE A 54 -5.05 -13.25 -0.54
CA ILE A 54 -3.64 -12.93 -0.81
C ILE A 54 -3.49 -12.36 -2.23
N LEU A 55 -4.03 -13.04 -3.24
CA LEU A 55 -3.97 -12.60 -4.64
C LEU A 55 -4.63 -11.23 -4.85
N THR A 56 -5.78 -10.99 -4.22
CA THR A 56 -6.45 -9.69 -4.25
C THR A 56 -5.57 -8.58 -3.66
N ASN A 57 -4.87 -8.87 -2.56
CA ASN A 57 -3.99 -7.90 -1.92
C ASN A 57 -2.65 -7.73 -2.66
N PHE A 58 -2.19 -8.72 -3.45
CA PHE A 58 -1.10 -8.51 -4.41
C PHE A 58 -1.48 -7.46 -5.46
N ALA A 59 -2.67 -7.58 -6.05
CA ALA A 59 -3.18 -6.60 -7.02
C ALA A 59 -3.36 -5.21 -6.39
N ALA A 60 -3.80 -5.14 -5.14
CA ALA A 60 -3.89 -3.87 -4.41
C ALA A 60 -2.50 -3.27 -4.14
N LEU A 61 -1.52 -4.08 -3.73
CA LEU A 61 -0.16 -3.63 -3.43
C LEU A 61 0.53 -3.06 -4.67
N ILE A 62 0.49 -3.76 -5.81
CA ILE A 62 1.09 -3.26 -7.05
C ILE A 62 0.44 -1.94 -7.48
N THR A 63 -0.89 -1.84 -7.39
CA THR A 63 -1.61 -0.59 -7.71
C THR A 63 -1.15 0.57 -6.83
N ILE A 64 -0.94 0.34 -5.53
CA ILE A 64 -0.43 1.37 -4.63
C ILE A 64 1.02 1.73 -4.95
N ILE A 65 1.89 0.74 -5.18
CA ILE A 65 3.29 0.97 -5.53
C ILE A 65 3.38 1.81 -6.81
N ASP A 66 2.67 1.43 -7.87
CA ASP A 66 2.68 2.16 -9.14
C ASP A 66 2.16 3.59 -8.99
N ARG A 67 1.12 3.79 -8.17
CA ARG A 67 0.56 5.12 -7.90
C ARG A 67 1.53 6.01 -7.11
N GLU A 68 2.14 5.46 -6.05
CA GLU A 68 2.96 6.24 -5.12
C GLU A 68 4.43 6.33 -5.53
N ASN A 69 4.87 5.56 -6.53
CA ASN A 69 6.19 5.69 -7.18
C ASN A 69 6.45 7.09 -7.78
N ARG A 70 5.42 7.92 -7.91
CA ARG A 70 5.52 9.32 -8.36
C ARG A 70 6.47 10.21 -7.56
N ILE A 71 6.83 9.84 -6.32
CA ILE A 71 7.82 10.60 -5.52
C ILE A 71 9.26 10.34 -5.99
N PHE A 72 9.45 9.34 -6.85
CA PHE A 72 10.73 8.95 -7.43
C PHE A 72 10.84 9.37 -8.91
N ARG A 73 12.07 9.63 -9.37
CA ARG A 73 12.39 9.96 -10.77
C ARG A 73 12.84 8.74 -11.54
N GLY A 74 12.42 8.67 -12.81
CA GLY A 74 12.92 7.69 -13.78
C GLY A 74 12.47 6.25 -13.48
N SER A 75 12.74 5.35 -14.43
CA SER A 75 12.63 3.92 -14.17
C SER A 75 13.79 3.46 -13.30
N LEU A 76 13.54 2.45 -12.46
CA LEU A 76 14.58 1.70 -11.79
C LEU A 76 14.68 0.34 -12.47
N GLU A 77 15.90 -0.13 -12.71
CA GLU A 77 16.14 -1.49 -13.19
C GLU A 77 16.93 -2.22 -12.11
N THR A 78 16.23 -2.75 -11.11
CA THR A 78 16.86 -3.69 -10.19
C THR A 78 17.15 -5.01 -10.91
N THR A 79 17.98 -5.87 -10.34
CA THR A 79 18.08 -7.27 -10.77
C THR A 79 17.25 -8.12 -9.80
N LEU A 80 16.36 -8.96 -10.32
CA LEU A 80 15.66 -9.95 -9.50
C LEU A 80 16.64 -11.10 -9.21
N PRO A 81 16.82 -11.50 -7.95
CA PRO A 81 17.49 -12.76 -7.64
C PRO A 81 16.73 -13.93 -8.28
N ASP A 82 17.44 -14.97 -8.70
CA ASP A 82 16.83 -16.18 -9.29
C ASP A 82 16.35 -17.16 -8.21
N TYR A 83 15.59 -16.63 -7.25
CA TYR A 83 14.95 -17.45 -6.23
C TYR A 83 13.72 -18.13 -6.81
N GLN A 84 13.59 -19.42 -6.53
CA GLN A 84 12.49 -20.26 -6.97
C GLN A 84 11.74 -20.88 -5.78
N GLY A 85 10.49 -21.24 -6.01
CA GLY A 85 9.63 -21.90 -5.04
C GLY A 85 9.56 -21.17 -3.69
N VAL A 86 9.80 -21.93 -2.62
CA VAL A 86 9.73 -21.45 -1.23
C VAL A 86 10.69 -20.30 -0.96
N ASN A 87 11.87 -20.27 -1.57
CA ASN A 87 12.81 -19.16 -1.40
C ASN A 87 12.24 -17.86 -1.95
N ARG A 88 11.55 -17.89 -3.11
CA ARG A 88 10.87 -16.71 -3.66
C ARG A 88 9.79 -16.20 -2.72
N TYR A 89 9.02 -17.12 -2.14
CA TYR A 89 7.99 -16.78 -1.16
C TYR A 89 8.58 -16.14 0.11
N ILE A 90 9.61 -16.75 0.70
CA ILE A 90 10.30 -16.24 1.89
C ILE A 90 10.95 -14.87 1.60
N PHE A 91 11.57 -14.73 0.44
CA PHE A 91 12.14 -13.47 -0.03
C PHE A 91 11.10 -12.38 -0.13
N PHE A 92 9.96 -12.64 -0.77
CA PHE A 92 8.87 -11.66 -0.89
C PHE A 92 8.33 -11.23 0.47
N LYS A 93 8.07 -12.17 1.38
CA LYS A 93 7.66 -11.88 2.77
C LYS A 93 8.73 -11.04 3.49
N GLY A 94 10.02 -11.36 3.29
CA GLY A 94 11.15 -10.59 3.81
C GLY A 94 11.22 -9.17 3.27
N LEU A 95 10.96 -8.95 1.97
CA LEU A 95 10.88 -7.61 1.38
C LEU A 95 9.79 -6.78 2.05
N LEU A 96 8.58 -7.33 2.20
CA LEU A 96 7.49 -6.62 2.88
C LEU A 96 7.90 -6.20 4.30
N LYS A 97 8.53 -7.09 5.06
CA LYS A 97 9.03 -6.78 6.41
C LYS A 97 10.07 -5.67 6.40
N SER A 98 11.04 -5.73 5.48
CA SER A 98 12.08 -4.70 5.35
C SER A 98 11.50 -3.34 4.95
N MET A 99 10.50 -3.32 4.05
CA MET A 99 9.77 -2.12 3.69
C MET A 99 9.05 -1.50 4.89
N VAL A 100 8.40 -2.33 5.72
CA VAL A 100 7.73 -1.86 6.93
C VAL A 100 8.71 -1.18 7.89
N LEU A 101 9.89 -1.75 8.13
CA LEU A 101 10.88 -1.11 9.00
C LEU A 101 11.34 0.25 8.49
N LYS A 102 11.55 0.39 7.17
CA LYS A 102 11.90 1.67 6.57
C LYS A 102 10.76 2.70 6.65
N LEU A 103 9.52 2.23 6.56
CA LEU A 103 8.36 3.08 6.77
C LEU A 103 8.18 3.46 8.25
N GLU A 104 8.57 2.59 9.18
CA GLU A 104 8.58 2.88 10.62
C GLU A 104 9.63 3.95 10.97
N THR A 105 10.82 3.90 10.37
CA THR A 105 11.80 4.98 10.54
C THR A 105 11.32 6.30 9.93
N LEU A 106 10.66 6.25 8.77
CA LEU A 106 9.99 7.41 8.17
C LEU A 106 8.89 7.96 9.06
N TYR A 107 8.10 7.11 9.71
CA TYR A 107 7.07 7.54 10.67
C TYR A 107 7.68 8.35 11.81
N GLY A 108 8.81 7.89 12.38
CA GLY A 108 9.53 8.62 13.43
C GLY A 108 9.94 10.04 13.00
N PHE A 109 10.39 10.19 11.75
CA PHE A 109 10.68 11.52 11.18
C PHE A 109 9.40 12.34 11.00
N LEU A 110 8.39 11.80 10.31
CA LEU A 110 7.15 12.52 10.01
C LEU A 110 6.38 12.94 11.26
N ALA A 111 6.48 12.19 12.36
CA ALA A 111 5.83 12.52 13.63
C ALA A 111 6.36 13.84 14.25
N THR A 112 7.54 14.30 13.85
CA THR A 112 8.18 15.52 14.38
C THR A 112 8.45 16.57 13.30
N ALA A 113 8.26 16.22 12.03
CA ALA A 113 8.52 17.10 10.91
C ALA A 113 7.48 18.23 10.86
N ASN A 114 7.96 19.48 10.90
CA ASN A 114 7.17 20.66 10.60
C ASN A 114 8.00 21.58 9.70
N GLU A 115 7.37 22.18 8.67
CA GLU A 115 8.00 23.13 7.74
C GLU A 115 9.41 22.73 7.26
N VAL A 116 9.53 21.57 6.60
CA VAL A 116 10.81 21.05 6.09
C VAL A 116 11.05 21.54 4.67
N SER A 117 12.25 22.06 4.39
CA SER A 117 12.65 22.47 3.03
C SER A 117 12.77 21.26 2.09
N GLU A 118 12.65 21.48 0.77
CA GLU A 118 12.79 20.39 -0.22
C GLU A 118 14.14 19.67 -0.09
N ASP A 119 15.24 20.42 0.01
CA ASP A 119 16.59 19.86 0.11
C ASP A 119 16.78 19.03 1.40
N ASP A 120 16.22 19.51 2.52
CA ASP A 120 16.25 18.77 3.78
C ASP A 120 15.42 17.51 3.74
N LEU A 121 14.26 17.57 3.08
CA LEU A 121 13.38 16.42 2.90
C LEU A 121 14.08 15.36 2.04
N VAL A 122 14.62 15.73 0.88
CA VAL A 122 15.39 14.82 0.01
C VAL A 122 16.55 14.20 0.77
N ARG A 123 17.33 15.01 1.50
CA ARG A 123 18.44 14.52 2.34
C ARG A 123 17.95 13.51 3.38
N LYS A 124 16.80 13.76 4.03
CA LYS A 124 16.22 12.81 4.99
C LYS A 124 15.73 11.53 4.33
N MET A 125 15.12 11.59 3.14
CA MET A 125 14.71 10.38 2.42
C MET A 125 15.91 9.48 2.08
N ILE A 126 17.07 10.07 1.76
CA ILE A 126 18.32 9.33 1.52
C ILE A 126 18.90 8.77 2.82
N GLU A 127 18.96 9.58 3.88
CA GLU A 127 19.46 9.16 5.20
C GLU A 127 18.66 7.99 5.79
N LEU A 128 17.34 7.97 5.56
CA LEU A 128 16.44 6.90 6.00
C LEU A 128 16.43 5.69 5.05
N ASN A 129 17.34 5.65 4.07
CA ASN A 129 17.48 4.57 3.09
C ASN A 129 16.21 4.33 2.26
N LEU A 130 15.47 5.39 1.92
CA LEU A 130 14.27 5.28 1.08
C LEU A 130 14.61 5.36 -0.41
N ALA A 131 15.65 6.10 -0.77
CA ALA A 131 16.13 6.27 -2.13
C ALA A 131 17.61 6.72 -2.15
N LYS A 132 18.26 6.65 -3.31
CA LYS A 132 19.61 7.17 -3.56
C LYS A 132 19.60 8.66 -3.92
N GLU A 133 20.77 9.29 -3.92
CA GLU A 133 20.94 10.76 -4.07
C GLU A 133 20.22 11.41 -5.25
N ASN A 134 20.06 10.69 -6.37
CA ASN A 134 19.48 11.24 -7.61
C ASN A 134 18.10 10.67 -7.96
N GLU A 135 17.46 10.01 -7.01
CA GLU A 135 16.24 9.24 -7.24
C GLU A 135 14.94 9.96 -6.88
N MET A 136 14.98 11.07 -6.13
CA MET A 136 13.79 11.80 -5.66
C MET A 136 13.35 12.86 -6.66
N ILE A 137 12.04 13.13 -6.84
CA ILE A 137 11.52 14.20 -7.72
C ILE A 137 12.00 15.61 -7.33
N LYS A 138 11.88 16.58 -8.25
CA LYS A 138 12.05 18.01 -7.92
C LYS A 138 10.72 18.51 -7.36
N GLY A 139 10.77 19.48 -6.45
CA GLY A 139 9.59 20.02 -5.79
C GLY A 139 8.93 19.04 -4.82
N LEU A 140 9.68 18.08 -4.28
CA LEU A 140 9.15 17.12 -3.31
C LEU A 140 8.65 17.85 -2.06
N THR A 141 7.39 17.65 -1.69
CA THR A 141 6.80 18.28 -0.50
C THR A 141 6.61 17.29 0.64
N LEU A 142 6.54 17.81 1.88
CA LEU A 142 6.20 17.01 3.05
C LEU A 142 4.84 16.32 2.90
N ARG A 143 3.90 16.96 2.17
CA ARG A 143 2.60 16.38 1.84
C ARG A 143 2.74 15.15 0.94
N ASP A 144 3.58 15.21 -0.09
CA ASP A 144 3.80 14.07 -0.98
C ASP A 144 4.36 12.87 -0.22
N VAL A 145 5.36 13.11 0.65
CA VAL A 145 5.96 12.06 1.50
C VAL A 145 4.94 11.50 2.49
N THR A 146 4.09 12.36 3.06
CA THR A 146 3.03 11.93 3.98
C THR A 146 1.99 11.06 3.28
N VAL A 147 1.57 11.41 2.07
CA VAL A 147 0.62 10.62 1.27
C VAL A 147 1.22 9.28 0.88
N PHE A 148 2.47 9.29 0.38
CA PHE A 148 3.24 8.08 0.08
C PHE A 148 3.31 7.14 1.31
N PHE A 149 3.67 7.69 2.46
CA PHE A 149 3.77 6.96 3.72
C PHE A 149 2.43 6.37 4.15
N LYS A 150 1.35 7.17 4.21
CA LYS A 150 0.02 6.71 4.62
C LYS A 150 -0.49 5.58 3.72
N ALA A 151 -0.22 5.64 2.42
CA ALA A 151 -0.66 4.62 1.47
C ALA A 151 -0.02 3.24 1.73
N LEU A 152 1.21 3.20 2.24
CA LEU A 152 1.96 1.97 2.47
C LEU A 152 1.97 1.51 3.95
N TYR A 153 1.84 2.43 4.90
CA TYR A 153 2.03 2.18 6.33
C TYR A 153 0.78 2.44 7.21
N ASP A 154 -0.42 2.49 6.62
CA ASP A 154 -1.65 2.41 7.42
C ASP A 154 -1.93 0.96 7.85
N LYS A 155 -2.63 0.74 8.97
CA LYS A 155 -2.98 -0.60 9.48
C LYS A 155 -3.74 -1.46 8.45
N ASN A 156 -4.48 -0.80 7.56
CA ASN A 156 -5.25 -1.41 6.48
C ASN A 156 -4.50 -1.42 5.15
N SER A 157 -3.20 -1.09 5.14
CA SER A 157 -2.41 -1.14 3.93
C SER A 157 -2.28 -2.60 3.45
N PRO A 158 -2.17 -2.84 2.13
CA PRO A 158 -1.97 -4.18 1.60
C PRO A 158 -0.76 -4.89 2.19
N ILE A 159 0.29 -4.16 2.62
CA ILE A 159 1.48 -4.77 3.24
C ILE A 159 1.11 -5.51 4.52
N PHE A 160 0.40 -4.86 5.46
CA PHE A 160 0.03 -5.49 6.73
C PHE A 160 -1.04 -6.57 6.57
N ILE A 161 -1.98 -6.37 5.63
CA ILE A 161 -2.98 -7.39 5.30
C ILE A 161 -2.27 -8.64 4.75
N LEU A 162 -1.32 -8.49 3.82
CA LEU A 162 -0.56 -9.61 3.26
C LEU A 162 0.25 -10.34 4.33
N LEU A 163 0.95 -9.61 5.21
CA LEU A 163 1.71 -10.23 6.29
C LEU A 163 0.81 -11.07 7.21
N THR A 164 -0.38 -10.55 7.56
CA THR A 164 -1.38 -11.27 8.36
C THR A 164 -1.90 -12.52 7.63
N LEU A 165 -2.23 -12.39 6.35
CA LEU A 165 -2.72 -13.50 5.53
C LEU A 165 -1.66 -14.57 5.33
N PHE A 166 -0.37 -14.21 5.23
CA PHE A 166 0.72 -15.17 5.19
C PHE A 166 0.84 -15.96 6.48
N ASP A 167 0.74 -15.30 7.64
CA ASP A 167 0.76 -16.00 8.93
C ASP A 167 -0.47 -16.91 9.11
N GLU A 168 -1.66 -16.45 8.68
CA GLU A 168 -2.89 -17.27 8.66
C GLU A 168 -2.69 -18.51 7.75
N PHE A 169 -2.18 -18.30 6.55
CA PHE A 169 -1.93 -19.35 5.57
C PHE A 169 -0.95 -20.40 6.11
N GLU A 170 0.17 -19.96 6.66
CA GLU A 170 1.20 -20.81 7.27
C GLU A 170 0.66 -21.59 8.48
N SER A 171 -0.16 -20.96 9.32
CA SER A 171 -0.74 -21.60 10.51
C SER A 171 -1.71 -22.74 10.17
N ASN A 172 -2.33 -22.68 8.99
CA ASN A 172 -3.30 -23.67 8.50
C ASN A 172 -2.63 -24.83 7.74
N LEU A 173 -1.30 -24.80 7.57
CA LEU A 173 -0.53 -25.86 6.92
C LEU A 173 0.26 -26.68 7.94
N PRO A 174 0.36 -28.00 7.77
CA PRO A 174 1.36 -28.78 8.48
C PRO A 174 2.76 -28.17 8.24
N HIS A 175 3.60 -28.05 9.27
CA HIS A 175 4.93 -27.42 9.14
C HIS A 175 5.80 -27.96 7.99
N ARG A 176 5.61 -29.23 7.63
CA ARG A 176 6.28 -29.89 6.50
C ARG A 176 5.82 -29.40 5.12
N ASP A 177 4.59 -28.91 5.02
CA ASP A 177 3.98 -28.47 3.76
C ASP A 177 4.21 -26.97 3.54
N ILE A 178 4.45 -26.17 4.59
CA ILE A 178 4.89 -24.75 4.45
C ILE A 178 6.18 -24.63 3.63
N LEU A 179 7.04 -25.66 3.71
CA LEU A 179 8.33 -25.73 3.03
C LEU A 179 8.27 -26.53 1.72
N SER A 180 7.09 -26.85 1.18
CA SER A 180 6.96 -27.48 -0.13
C SER A 180 6.73 -26.44 -1.24
N ALA A 181 7.33 -26.69 -2.40
CA ALA A 181 7.29 -25.77 -3.55
C ALA A 181 5.89 -25.62 -4.17
N ASP A 182 4.98 -26.55 -3.91
CA ASP A 182 3.62 -26.57 -4.48
C ASP A 182 2.56 -25.96 -3.55
N ALA A 183 2.90 -25.70 -2.28
CA ALA A 183 1.95 -25.26 -1.28
C ALA A 183 1.92 -23.74 -1.04
N HIS A 184 2.92 -22.96 -1.46
CA HIS A 184 2.95 -21.52 -1.18
C HIS A 184 2.14 -20.69 -2.19
N PRO A 185 1.66 -19.47 -1.83
CA PRO A 185 0.82 -18.65 -2.72
C PRO A 185 1.44 -18.34 -4.09
N PHE A 186 2.77 -18.22 -4.14
CA PHE A 186 3.52 -17.96 -5.37
C PHE A 186 3.58 -19.13 -6.36
N SER A 187 3.28 -20.37 -5.96
CA SER A 187 3.42 -21.55 -6.83
C SER A 187 2.43 -21.53 -8.00
N THR A 188 1.33 -20.78 -7.85
CA THR A 188 0.33 -20.54 -8.90
C THR A 188 0.70 -19.40 -9.84
N LEU A 189 1.65 -18.55 -9.44
CA LEU A 189 2.03 -17.34 -10.17
C LEU A 189 3.26 -17.56 -11.06
N TYR A 190 4.08 -18.53 -10.70
CA TYR A 190 5.37 -18.80 -11.34
C TYR A 190 5.43 -20.24 -11.83
N LYS A 191 5.96 -20.41 -13.05
CA LYS A 191 6.44 -21.72 -13.49
C LYS A 191 7.89 -21.83 -13.07
N GLU A 192 8.19 -22.83 -12.23
CA GLU A 192 9.57 -23.10 -11.86
C GLU A 192 10.34 -23.69 -13.05
N THR A 193 11.63 -23.42 -13.08
CA THR A 193 12.55 -23.95 -14.08
C THR A 193 13.24 -25.21 -13.56
N GLU A 194 13.84 -26.00 -14.45
CA GLU A 194 14.69 -27.13 -14.05
C GLU A 194 16.09 -26.69 -13.57
N GLU A 195 16.40 -25.39 -13.66
CA GLU A 195 17.69 -24.84 -13.24
C GLU A 195 17.78 -24.75 -11.71
N PRO A 196 18.99 -24.90 -11.12
CA PRO A 196 19.16 -24.77 -9.68
C PRO A 196 18.77 -23.37 -9.20
N SER A 197 17.83 -23.30 -8.25
CA SER A 197 17.52 -22.05 -7.54
C SER A 197 18.70 -21.57 -6.72
N ASP A 198 18.91 -20.25 -6.69
CA ASP A 198 19.76 -19.65 -5.68
C ASP A 198 19.18 -19.87 -4.28
N GLY A 199 20.07 -20.06 -3.31
CA GLY A 199 19.75 -19.95 -1.89
C GLY A 199 19.56 -18.49 -1.51
N LEU A 200 18.72 -18.22 -0.50
CA LEU A 200 18.53 -16.85 -0.01
C LEU A 200 19.88 -16.23 0.38
N SER A 201 20.09 -14.97 0.00
CA SER A 201 21.22 -14.19 0.48
C SER A 201 21.16 -13.99 1.99
N THR A 202 22.27 -13.60 2.60
CA THR A 202 22.30 -13.35 4.05
C THR A 202 21.37 -12.21 4.45
N LEU A 203 21.26 -11.16 3.62
CA LEU A 203 20.30 -10.08 3.82
C LEU A 203 18.86 -10.57 3.74
N ASP A 204 18.54 -11.40 2.76
CA ASP A 204 17.19 -11.90 2.51
C ASP A 204 16.72 -12.86 3.60
N GLU A 205 17.61 -13.74 4.06
CA GLU A 205 17.37 -14.56 5.24
C GLU A 205 17.10 -13.69 6.47
N SER A 206 17.92 -12.67 6.72
CA SER A 206 17.75 -11.78 7.87
C SER A 206 16.42 -11.03 7.81
N ASN A 207 16.05 -10.51 6.64
CA ASN A 207 14.78 -9.81 6.42
C ASN A 207 13.57 -10.72 6.69
N SER A 208 13.64 -11.99 6.27
CA SER A 208 12.55 -12.95 6.46
C SER A 208 12.25 -13.25 7.93
N ARG A 209 13.27 -13.17 8.80
CA ARG A 209 13.19 -13.49 10.23
C ARG A 209 12.77 -12.29 11.10
N MET A 210 12.60 -11.10 10.51
CA MET A 210 12.16 -9.92 11.25
C MET A 210 10.75 -10.12 11.82
N GLU A 211 10.51 -9.59 13.01
CA GLU A 211 9.17 -9.50 13.59
C GLU A 211 8.58 -8.13 13.30
N ILE A 212 7.38 -8.11 12.74
CA ILE A 212 6.66 -6.89 12.37
C ILE A 212 5.36 -6.82 13.16
N ARG A 213 5.04 -5.62 13.64
CA ARG A 213 3.76 -5.33 14.28
C ARG A 213 3.04 -4.26 13.47
N ALA A 214 1.77 -4.51 13.17
CA ALA A 214 0.93 -3.49 12.54
C ALA A 214 0.76 -2.30 13.50
N PRO A 215 0.85 -1.06 13.01
CA PRO A 215 0.62 0.12 13.84
C PRO A 215 -0.85 0.18 14.28
N GLU A 216 -1.12 0.46 15.55
CA GLU A 216 -2.50 0.59 16.05
C GLU A 216 -3.21 1.84 15.46
N ALA A 217 -2.48 2.96 15.42
CA ALA A 217 -2.92 4.21 14.81
C ALA A 217 -1.70 5.04 14.38
N VAL A 218 -1.74 5.52 13.14
CA VAL A 218 -0.76 6.49 12.63
C VAL A 218 -1.22 7.90 13.02
N LYS A 219 -0.47 8.55 13.91
CA LYS A 219 -0.74 9.93 14.33
C LYS A 219 0.37 10.83 13.80
N LEU A 220 0.06 11.59 12.76
CA LEU A 220 0.95 12.61 12.21
C LEU A 220 0.45 14.00 12.61
N PRO A 221 1.35 14.98 12.80
CA PRO A 221 0.96 16.36 12.96
C PRO A 221 0.11 16.79 11.74
N SER A 222 -1.02 17.44 12.01
CA SER A 222 -1.90 17.95 10.95
C SER A 222 -1.13 18.97 10.12
N SER A 223 -0.87 18.67 8.85
CA SER A 223 -0.52 19.71 7.89
C SER A 223 -1.74 20.60 7.74
N GLU A 224 -1.63 21.90 8.01
CA GLU A 224 -2.73 22.85 7.82
C GLU A 224 -3.39 22.63 6.45
N GLY A 225 -4.68 22.30 6.45
CA GLY A 225 -5.47 22.08 5.23
C GLY A 225 -6.26 20.78 5.10
N GLU A 226 -6.32 19.91 6.12
CA GLU A 226 -7.39 18.89 6.19
C GLU A 226 -8.67 19.57 6.72
N GLU A 227 -9.47 20.11 5.79
CA GLU A 227 -10.82 20.59 6.04
C GLU A 227 -11.68 19.42 6.51
N SER A 228 -12.00 19.45 7.81
CA SER A 228 -12.82 18.46 8.49
C SER A 228 -14.27 18.58 8.01
N THR A 229 -14.72 17.68 7.15
CA THR A 229 -16.15 17.54 6.84
C THR A 229 -16.67 16.20 7.32
N SER A 230 -17.13 16.15 8.57
CA SER A 230 -18.33 15.38 8.97
C SER A 230 -18.58 15.49 10.47
N ASP A 231 -18.98 16.66 10.95
CA ASP A 231 -19.79 16.75 12.18
C ASP A 231 -21.25 16.49 11.80
N VAL A 232 -21.62 15.21 11.69
CA VAL A 232 -23.04 14.82 11.71
C VAL A 232 -23.47 14.86 13.18
N ARG A 233 -24.06 15.99 13.59
CA ARG A 233 -24.78 16.07 14.85
C ARG A 233 -26.06 15.26 14.76
N GLU A 234 -26.07 14.13 15.44
CA GLU A 234 -27.24 13.35 15.80
C GLU A 234 -28.03 14.15 16.86
N GLY A 235 -29.21 14.63 16.47
CA GLY A 235 -30.17 15.28 17.37
C GLY A 235 -31.47 14.51 17.33
N ALA A 236 -31.78 13.82 18.42
CA ALA A 236 -33.00 13.07 18.63
C ALA A 236 -34.23 13.96 18.88
N ASP A 237 -35.36 13.50 18.33
CA ASP A 237 -36.75 13.60 18.78
C ASP A 237 -37.44 14.95 19.07
N GLY A 238 -38.50 15.20 18.30
CA GLY A 238 -39.52 16.21 18.57
C GLY A 238 -40.72 16.04 17.63
N ASP A 239 -41.76 15.40 18.15
CA ASP A 239 -42.99 14.91 17.52
C ASP A 239 -43.91 15.99 16.91
N SER A 240 -44.65 15.54 15.88
CA SER A 240 -45.83 16.01 15.14
C SER A 240 -46.51 17.38 15.39
N VAL A 241 -46.99 18.01 14.31
CA VAL A 241 -48.43 18.31 14.04
C VAL A 241 -48.61 18.68 12.54
N GLN A 242 -49.56 18.00 11.88
CA GLN A 242 -50.12 18.38 10.57
C GLN A 242 -51.18 19.48 10.73
N VAL A 243 -51.18 20.54 9.93
CA VAL A 243 -52.42 21.19 9.45
C VAL A 243 -52.21 21.75 8.03
N ARG A 244 -53.25 21.56 7.23
CA ARG A 244 -53.44 21.81 5.81
C ARG A 244 -54.26 23.09 5.65
N GLU A 245 -53.93 24.00 4.73
CA GLU A 245 -54.83 25.03 4.17
C GLU A 245 -54.13 25.66 2.95
N ASP A 246 -54.51 25.35 1.71
CA ASP A 246 -55.64 25.84 0.89
C ASP A 246 -55.46 27.27 0.31
N ARG A 247 -55.38 27.26 -1.03
CA ARG A 247 -55.81 28.24 -2.03
C ARG A 247 -56.14 29.71 -1.66
N THR A 248 -55.40 30.60 -2.34
CA THR A 248 -55.81 31.80 -3.13
C THR A 248 -56.58 32.99 -2.53
N GLN A 249 -56.06 34.18 -2.89
CA GLN A 249 -56.71 35.50 -3.11
C GLN A 249 -57.18 36.26 -1.85
N SER A 250 -57.10 37.58 -1.73
CA SER A 250 -56.78 38.69 -2.64
C SER A 250 -56.57 40.01 -1.85
N GLU A 251 -56.01 41.01 -2.54
CA GLU A 251 -56.25 42.47 -2.41
C GLU A 251 -55.68 43.24 -1.21
N THR A 252 -54.86 44.27 -1.39
CA THR A 252 -55.15 45.65 -1.89
C THR A 252 -53.80 46.42 -1.82
N THR A 253 -53.45 47.53 -2.50
CA THR A 253 -54.17 48.59 -3.22
C THR A 253 -53.17 49.51 -3.94
N SER A 254 -53.60 50.01 -5.11
CA SER A 254 -53.59 51.43 -5.52
C SER A 254 -52.30 52.12 -6.01
N GLY A 255 -52.41 52.69 -7.22
CA GLY A 255 -51.87 54.01 -7.52
C GLY A 255 -51.38 54.26 -8.95
N GLY A 256 -52.27 54.75 -9.82
CA GLY A 256 -51.98 55.96 -10.59
C GLY A 256 -51.28 55.87 -11.95
N ASP A 257 -52.11 56.07 -12.99
CA ASP A 257 -51.90 57.00 -14.11
C ASP A 257 -50.81 56.77 -15.18
N ALA A 258 -51.34 56.39 -16.34
CA ALA A 258 -51.41 57.24 -17.55
C ALA A 258 -50.36 57.07 -18.66
N ARG A 259 -50.95 57.10 -19.87
CA ARG A 259 -50.42 57.35 -21.21
C ARG A 259 -49.92 56.15 -21.98
N GLY A 260 -50.69 55.83 -23.01
CA GLY A 260 -50.36 54.86 -24.03
C GLY A 260 -49.46 55.41 -25.12
N ALA A 261 -48.92 54.47 -25.89
CA ALA A 261 -48.82 54.47 -27.35
C ALA A 261 -48.05 53.20 -27.74
N ASN A 262 -48.70 52.31 -28.48
CA ASN A 262 -48.03 51.45 -29.47
C ASN A 262 -48.04 52.24 -30.80
N PRO A 263 -47.32 51.83 -31.86
CA PRO A 263 -46.15 50.95 -31.96
C PRO A 263 -45.03 51.54 -32.85
N THR A 264 -43.79 51.02 -32.76
CA THR A 264 -42.98 50.49 -33.88
C THR A 264 -41.69 49.90 -33.35
#